data_AF-A0A8J2SZW6-F1
#
_entry.id   AF-A0A8J2SZW6-F1
#
_cell.length_a   1.000
_cell.length_b   1.000
_cell.length_c   1.000
_cell.angle_alpha   90.00
_cell.angle_beta   90.00
_cell.angle_gamma   90.00
#
_symmetry.space_group_name_H-M   'P 1'
#
loop_
_entity.id
_entity.type
_entity.pdbx_description
1 polymer ?
#
loop_
_entity_poly.entity_id
_entity_poly.type
_entity_poly.pdbx_seq_one_letter_code
_entity_poly.pdbx_strand_id
1 'polypeptide(L)'
;MRLLLLATTTYAAKQATQAPRAPGALTPVIPLTNLTQALGGYRPKQDYAVFFYSPYGEAGAYCQRVLPLWDAVSKWHATKKTKRLSVVKFSCEMSTEHRRLCQAAGVRQFPTISFIAHGSLKWRPFGGKFSKDKSPSRVAVYRGIALADALRDWTVALHRVSELQRLWSGFRQILGRERSPQSVEVEALREELRRRDAEDQNRRLEASIQKMRAKLADAGAERNAEASPTAAKAAA
;
A
#
# COMPACT_ATOMS: atom_id res chain seq x y z
N MET A 1 -7.70 70.07 31.13
CA MET A 1 -7.13 69.80 29.79
C MET A 1 -6.99 68.30 29.66
N ARG A 2 -7.87 67.60 28.91
CA ARG A 2 -7.74 67.28 27.46
C ARG A 2 -6.32 66.79 27.13
N LEU A 3 -6.06 65.68 26.45
CA LEU A 3 -6.81 64.53 25.92
C LEU A 3 -5.71 63.62 25.31
N LEU A 4 -6.06 62.40 24.87
CA LEU A 4 -5.31 61.48 23.99
C LEU A 4 -4.40 60.45 24.70
N LEU A 5 -4.43 59.15 24.41
CA LEU A 5 -5.19 58.38 23.42
C LEU A 5 -5.19 56.90 23.84
N LEU A 6 -6.32 56.27 23.57
CA LEU A 6 -6.65 54.86 23.70
C LEU A 6 -5.70 53.96 22.88
N ALA A 7 -5.22 52.88 23.49
CA ALA A 7 -4.71 51.71 22.76
C ALA A 7 -5.02 50.42 23.52
N THR A 8 -6.30 50.17 23.79
CA THR A 8 -6.81 48.85 24.17
C THR A 8 -7.63 48.30 23.02
N THR A 9 -6.94 47.87 21.97
CA THR A 9 -7.56 47.15 20.86
C THR A 9 -7.37 45.64 21.08
N THR A 10 -8.45 45.02 21.58
CA THR A 10 -8.98 43.75 21.06
C THR A 10 -7.96 42.65 20.71
N TYR A 11 -7.49 41.93 21.72
CA TYR A 11 -6.85 40.62 21.56
C TYR A 11 -7.85 39.51 21.90
N ALA A 12 -8.99 39.51 21.21
CA ALA A 12 -9.95 38.42 21.25
C ALA A 12 -10.26 38.00 19.80
N ALA A 13 -10.26 36.69 19.57
CA ALA A 13 -10.69 35.99 18.36
C ALA A 13 -9.73 36.02 17.15
N LYS A 14 -8.76 35.08 17.14
CA LYS A 14 -8.37 34.33 15.93
C LYS A 14 -7.53 33.09 16.26
N GLN A 15 -8.17 32.08 16.85
CA GLN A 15 -7.71 30.69 16.75
C GLN A 15 -8.83 29.83 16.19
N ALA A 16 -9.30 30.23 15.00
CA ALA A 16 -10.06 29.35 14.12
C ALA A 16 -9.07 28.62 13.21
N THR A 17 -8.98 27.31 13.41
CA THR A 17 -8.81 26.29 12.36
C THR A 17 -7.83 26.64 11.24
N GLN A 18 -6.53 26.47 11.50
CA GLN A 18 -5.56 26.33 10.42
C GLN A 18 -5.06 24.88 10.41
N ALA A 19 -5.64 24.09 9.50
CA ALA A 19 -4.97 22.89 9.02
C ALA A 19 -3.56 23.29 8.54
N PRO A 20 -2.48 22.60 8.94
CA PRO A 20 -1.15 22.98 8.49
C PRO A 20 -1.04 22.74 6.99
N ARG A 21 -1.05 23.85 6.23
CA ARG A 21 -0.66 23.87 4.81
C ARG A 21 0.78 23.44 4.74
N ALA A 22 1.03 22.32 4.06
CA ALA A 22 2.36 21.85 3.75
C ALA A 22 3.07 22.86 2.82
N PRO A 23 4.22 23.43 3.22
CA PRO A 23 5.10 24.15 2.30
C PRO A 23 6.17 23.17 1.79
N GLY A 24 6.26 23.00 0.46
CA GLY A 24 7.37 22.28 -0.17
C GLY A 24 6.95 21.11 -1.04
N ALA A 25 6.23 21.40 -2.12
CA ALA A 25 5.99 20.47 -3.22
C ALA A 25 7.27 20.27 -4.05
N LEU A 26 8.17 19.37 -3.63
CA LEU A 26 9.17 18.71 -4.49
C LEU A 26 9.55 17.35 -3.89
N THR A 27 8.58 16.46 -3.77
CA THR A 27 8.84 15.02 -3.76
C THR A 27 7.81 14.38 -4.68
N PRO A 28 8.17 13.44 -5.57
CA PRO A 28 7.16 12.70 -6.30
C PRO A 28 6.31 11.96 -5.25
N VAL A 29 5.11 12.48 -5.00
CA VAL A 29 4.10 11.78 -4.21
C VAL A 29 3.72 10.59 -5.07
N ILE A 30 4.40 9.47 -4.84
CA ILE A 30 4.07 8.23 -5.50
C ILE A 30 2.61 7.92 -5.16
N PRO A 31 1.76 7.67 -6.18
CA PRO A 31 0.38 7.28 -5.90
C PRO A 31 0.39 6.01 -5.05
N LEU A 32 -0.53 5.95 -4.08
CA LEU A 32 -0.71 4.87 -3.12
C LEU A 32 -0.56 3.47 -3.75
N THR A 33 -1.08 3.33 -4.98
CA THR A 33 -1.06 2.12 -5.80
C THR A 33 0.32 1.51 -6.02
N ASN A 34 1.34 2.34 -6.27
CA ASN A 34 2.70 1.86 -6.53
C ASN A 34 3.37 1.32 -5.26
N LEU A 35 3.08 1.92 -4.10
CA LEU A 35 3.60 1.44 -2.82
C LEU A 35 2.89 0.13 -2.41
N THR A 36 1.58 0.05 -2.63
CA THR A 36 0.80 -1.19 -2.45
C THR A 36 1.36 -2.30 -3.33
N GLN A 37 1.66 -2.03 -4.59
CA GLN A 37 2.25 -3.02 -5.50
C GLN A 37 3.66 -3.43 -5.08
N ALA A 38 4.48 -2.50 -4.59
CA ALA A 38 5.84 -2.77 -4.12
C ALA A 38 5.88 -3.63 -2.85
N LEU A 39 4.90 -3.42 -1.96
CA LEU A 39 4.72 -4.22 -0.75
C LEU A 39 4.00 -5.54 -1.03
N GLY A 40 3.17 -5.59 -2.08
CA GLY A 40 2.56 -6.81 -2.59
C GLY A 40 3.63 -7.82 -3.01
N GLY A 41 3.34 -9.12 -2.92
CA GLY A 41 4.31 -10.22 -3.10
C GLY A 41 5.14 -10.22 -4.40
N TYR A 42 4.85 -9.33 -5.34
CA TYR A 42 5.59 -9.11 -6.58
C TYR A 42 6.96 -8.41 -6.39
N ARG A 43 7.95 -8.74 -7.22
CA ARG A 43 9.29 -8.11 -7.21
C ARG A 43 9.23 -6.73 -7.85
N PRO A 44 9.47 -5.63 -7.12
CA PRO A 44 9.30 -4.31 -7.69
C PRO A 44 10.38 -4.02 -8.75
N LYS A 45 9.95 -3.37 -9.85
CA LYS A 45 10.85 -2.92 -10.93
C LYS A 45 11.74 -1.76 -10.47
N GLN A 46 11.23 -0.95 -9.55
CA GLN A 46 11.87 0.20 -8.94
C GLN A 46 12.11 -0.08 -7.45
N ASP A 47 13.21 0.40 -6.88
CA ASP A 47 13.42 0.44 -5.44
C ASP A 47 12.71 1.65 -4.82
N TYR A 48 12.19 1.47 -3.61
CA TYR A 48 11.50 2.52 -2.89
C TYR A 48 12.15 2.76 -1.53
N ALA A 49 12.64 3.96 -1.30
CA ALA A 49 13.05 4.44 0.01
C ALA A 49 11.92 5.31 0.56
N VAL A 50 11.28 4.89 1.65
CA VAL A 50 10.05 5.49 2.15
C VAL A 50 10.25 5.97 3.59
N PHE A 51 10.01 7.25 3.83
CA PHE A 51 9.89 7.83 5.16
C PHE A 51 8.43 7.80 5.61
N PHE A 52 8.11 6.87 6.50
CA PHE A 52 6.80 6.76 7.13
C PHE A 52 6.72 7.72 8.31
N TYR A 53 5.82 8.69 8.20
CA TYR A 53 5.64 9.73 9.21
C TYR A 53 4.17 9.88 9.62
N SER A 54 3.98 10.47 10.79
CA SER A 54 2.69 10.95 11.26
C SER A 54 2.75 12.48 11.43
N PRO A 55 1.77 13.23 10.92
CA PRO A 55 1.72 14.68 11.08
C PRO A 55 1.09 15.15 12.41
N TYR A 56 0.52 14.25 13.23
CA TYR A 56 -0.24 14.59 14.43
C TYR A 56 0.40 14.05 15.72
N GLY A 57 0.04 14.63 16.87
CA GLY A 57 0.49 14.18 18.21
C GLY A 57 1.99 14.36 18.50
N GLU A 58 2.48 13.63 19.51
CA GLU A 58 3.90 13.66 19.95
C GLU A 58 4.86 13.14 18.86
N ALA A 59 4.42 12.15 18.08
CA ALA A 59 5.17 11.61 16.96
C ALA A 59 5.48 12.67 15.89
N GLY A 60 4.56 13.62 15.67
CA GLY A 60 4.74 14.71 14.72
C GLY A 60 5.94 15.61 15.05
N ALA A 61 6.16 15.93 16.32
CA ALA A 61 7.26 16.78 16.76
C ALA A 61 8.64 16.14 16.49
N TYR A 62 8.77 14.82 16.68
CA TYR A 62 10.01 14.11 16.34
C TYR A 62 10.17 14.00 14.81
N CYS A 63 9.08 13.71 14.08
CA CYS A 63 9.11 13.62 12.62
C CYS A 63 9.59 14.92 11.96
N GLN A 64 9.19 16.08 12.49
CA GLN A 64 9.60 17.40 11.97
C GLN A 64 11.12 17.62 12.01
N ARG A 65 11.84 17.01 12.96
CA ARG A 65 13.31 17.11 13.04
C ARG A 65 14.02 16.29 11.96
N VAL A 66 13.45 15.13 11.62
CA VAL A 66 14.03 14.20 10.61
C VAL A 66 13.62 14.60 9.19
N LEU A 67 12.48 15.27 9.04
CA LEU A 67 11.94 15.73 7.75
C LEU A 67 12.96 16.49 6.88
N PRO A 68 13.66 17.54 7.37
CA PRO A 68 14.64 18.26 6.55
C PRO A 68 15.85 17.40 6.16
N LEU A 69 16.25 16.45 7.01
CA LEU A 69 17.33 15.51 6.69
C LEU A 69 16.92 14.59 5.54
N TRP A 70 15.69 14.08 5.58
CA TRP A 70 15.15 13.24 4.52
C TRP A 70 14.99 14.00 3.20
N ASP A 71 14.61 15.28 3.26
CA ASP A 71 14.56 16.15 2.08
C ASP A 71 15.92 16.35 1.44
N ALA A 72 16.98 16.51 2.24
CA ALA A 72 18.34 16.59 1.72
C ALA A 72 18.74 15.29 0.98
N VAL A 73 18.41 14.13 1.54
CA VAL A 73 18.67 12.81 0.91
C VAL A 73 17.89 12.69 -0.41
N SER A 74 16.60 13.03 -0.41
CA SER A 74 15.76 12.98 -1.61
C SER A 74 16.29 13.87 -2.73
N LYS A 75 16.64 15.13 -2.41
CA LYS A 75 17.25 16.07 -3.35
C LYS A 75 18.57 15.55 -3.91
N TRP A 76 19.44 15.00 -3.06
CA TRP A 76 20.71 14.44 -3.51
C TRP A 76 20.52 13.30 -4.52
N HIS A 77 19.59 12.38 -4.26
CA HIS A 77 19.29 11.28 -5.18
C HIS A 77 18.67 11.77 -6.50
N ALA A 78 17.83 12.81 -6.45
CA ALA A 78 17.27 13.46 -7.62
C ALA A 78 18.37 14.13 -8.47
N THR A 79 19.30 14.86 -7.87
CA THR A 79 20.45 15.48 -8.55
C THR A 79 21.37 14.44 -9.20
N LYS A 80 21.64 13.33 -8.50
CA LYS A 80 22.46 12.22 -9.03
C LYS A 80 21.75 11.39 -10.10
N LYS A 81 20.47 11.65 -10.39
CA LYS A 81 19.63 10.88 -11.33
C LYS A 81 19.75 9.37 -11.07
N THR A 82 19.63 8.98 -9.80
CA THR A 82 19.74 7.57 -9.41
C THR A 82 18.65 6.76 -10.14
N LYS A 83 19.05 5.90 -11.07
CA LYS A 83 18.11 5.10 -11.87
C LYS A 83 17.42 4.10 -10.94
N ARG A 84 16.14 3.82 -11.20
CA ARG A 84 15.37 2.79 -10.49
C ARG A 84 15.27 2.96 -8.97
N LEU A 85 15.54 4.15 -8.41
CA LEU A 85 15.30 4.46 -7.00
C LEU A 85 14.33 5.62 -6.88
N SER A 86 13.31 5.46 -6.03
CA SER A 86 12.38 6.53 -5.68
C SER A 86 12.40 6.78 -4.18
N VAL A 87 12.77 8.00 -3.80
CA VAL A 87 12.81 8.45 -2.40
C VAL A 87 11.55 9.25 -2.12
N VAL A 88 10.74 8.79 -1.17
CA VAL A 88 9.41 9.35 -0.89
C VAL A 88 9.11 9.49 0.59
N LYS A 89 8.10 10.32 0.87
CA LYS A 89 7.49 10.47 2.18
C LYS A 89 6.08 9.91 2.13
N PHE A 90 5.66 9.22 3.18
CA PHE A 90 4.35 8.61 3.26
C PHE A 90 3.69 8.90 4.62
N SER A 91 2.52 9.53 4.59
CA SER A 91 1.72 9.78 5.79
C SER A 91 0.84 8.58 6.10
N CYS A 92 1.02 7.95 7.26
CA CYS A 92 0.26 6.77 7.65
C CYS A 92 -1.14 7.08 8.20
N GLU A 93 -1.41 8.33 8.59
CA GLU A 93 -2.63 8.72 9.30
C GLU A 93 -3.66 9.44 8.41
N MET A 94 -3.37 9.62 7.12
CA MET A 94 -4.26 10.33 6.20
C MET A 94 -5.58 9.57 5.94
N SER A 95 -5.55 8.23 5.94
CA SER A 95 -6.72 7.39 5.74
C SER A 95 -6.55 6.02 6.39
N THR A 96 -7.64 5.25 6.48
CA THR A 96 -7.61 3.86 6.98
C THR A 96 -6.79 2.95 6.08
N GLU A 97 -6.76 3.20 4.76
CA GLU A 97 -5.95 2.45 3.79
C GLU A 97 -4.45 2.71 3.99
N HIS A 98 -4.06 3.97 4.21
CA HIS A 98 -2.68 4.34 4.51
C HIS A 98 -2.18 3.63 5.77
N ARG A 99 -3.03 3.55 6.80
CA ARG A 99 -2.72 2.84 8.04
C ARG A 99 -2.49 1.36 7.81
N ARG A 100 -3.36 0.71 7.01
CA ARG A 100 -3.20 -0.70 6.62
C ARG A 100 -1.89 -0.94 5.86
N LEU A 101 -1.50 -0.04 4.97
CA LEU A 101 -0.24 -0.15 4.23
C LEU A 101 0.98 0.02 5.13
N CYS A 102 0.95 0.97 6.07
CA CYS A 102 2.05 1.12 7.03
C CYS A 102 2.19 -0.11 7.95
N GLN A 103 1.06 -0.70 8.36
CA GLN A 103 1.07 -1.97 9.09
C GLN A 103 1.65 -3.10 8.24
N ALA A 104 1.26 -3.21 6.96
CA ALA A 104 1.79 -4.19 6.03
C ALA A 104 3.30 -4.00 5.77
N ALA A 105 3.77 -2.75 5.75
CA ALA A 105 5.20 -2.41 5.68
C ALA A 105 5.96 -2.70 6.99
N GLY A 106 5.27 -3.08 8.06
CA GLY A 106 5.87 -3.38 9.36
C GLY A 106 6.22 -2.14 10.20
N VAL A 107 5.63 -0.99 9.92
CA VAL A 107 5.80 0.23 10.71
C VAL A 107 5.11 0.05 12.05
N ARG A 108 5.89 0.07 13.14
CA ARG A 108 5.37 -0.05 14.52
C ARG A 108 5.42 1.27 15.29
N GLN A 109 6.35 2.15 14.94
CA GLN A 109 6.60 3.41 15.63
C GLN A 109 6.96 4.49 14.62
N PHE A 110 6.73 5.75 14.96
CA PHE A 110 7.10 6.89 14.11
C PHE A 110 8.27 7.66 14.69
N PRO A 111 9.14 8.23 13.84
CA PRO A 111 9.25 8.00 12.39
C PRO A 111 9.90 6.65 12.09
N THR A 112 9.51 6.05 10.97
CA THR A 112 10.16 4.84 10.45
C THR A 112 10.65 5.09 9.04
N ILE A 113 11.92 4.81 8.77
CA ILE A 113 12.49 4.82 7.41
C ILE A 113 12.66 3.39 6.97
N SER A 114 12.08 3.05 5.82
CA SER A 114 12.18 1.71 5.24
C SER A 114 12.66 1.78 3.80
N PHE A 115 13.36 0.73 3.38
CA PHE A 115 13.78 0.52 2.01
C PHE A 115 13.17 -0.76 1.49
N ILE A 116 12.56 -0.69 0.31
CA ILE A 116 11.94 -1.81 -0.40
C ILE A 116 12.82 -2.12 -1.60
N ALA A 117 13.51 -3.26 -1.55
CA ALA A 117 14.38 -3.71 -2.62
C ALA A 117 13.68 -4.66 -3.60
N HIS A 118 14.33 -4.90 -4.75
CA HIS A 118 13.92 -5.90 -5.72
C HIS A 118 13.89 -7.31 -5.10
N GLY A 119 14.98 -7.72 -4.45
CA GLY A 119 15.14 -9.04 -3.85
C GLY A 119 15.04 -9.03 -2.34
N SER A 120 15.17 -10.22 -1.74
CA SER A 120 15.15 -10.34 -0.28
C SER A 120 16.38 -9.68 0.33
N LEU A 121 16.17 -8.77 1.27
CA LEU A 121 17.22 -8.11 2.05
C LEU A 121 17.62 -8.93 3.30
N LYS A 122 17.02 -10.10 3.50
CA LYS A 122 17.47 -11.10 4.48
C LYS A 122 18.74 -11.77 3.94
N TRP A 123 19.84 -11.01 3.88
CA TRP A 123 21.16 -11.54 3.57
C TRP A 123 21.90 -11.80 4.88
N ARG A 124 22.08 -13.08 5.24
CA ARG A 124 23.07 -13.49 6.25
C ARG A 124 24.09 -14.38 5.52
N PRO A 125 25.36 -13.96 5.37
CA PRO A 125 26.37 -14.77 4.69
C PRO A 125 26.68 -16.07 5.45
N PHE A 126 26.33 -16.14 6.74
CA PHE A 126 26.51 -17.33 7.58
C PHE A 126 25.19 -17.64 8.29
N GLY A 127 24.67 -18.86 8.09
CA GLY A 127 23.31 -19.29 8.42
C GLY A 127 22.91 -19.23 9.90
N GLY A 128 22.58 -18.04 10.40
CA GLY A 128 21.90 -17.88 11.70
C GLY A 128 20.38 -17.86 11.56
N LYS A 129 19.67 -18.21 12.65
CA LYS A 129 18.20 -18.31 12.76
C LYS A 129 17.49 -17.00 12.41
N PHE A 130 16.56 -17.06 11.46
CA PHE A 130 15.76 -15.92 10.97
C PHE A 130 15.29 -14.99 12.11
N SER A 131 15.51 -13.68 11.96
CA SER A 131 14.78 -12.70 12.77
C SER A 131 13.29 -13.01 12.64
N LYS A 132 12.62 -13.16 13.79
CA LYS A 132 11.17 -13.38 13.93
C LYS A 132 10.34 -12.18 13.48
N ASP A 133 10.98 -11.11 12.99
CA ASP A 133 10.27 -10.01 12.35
C ASP A 133 9.58 -10.51 11.07
N LYS A 134 8.24 -10.56 11.13
CA LYS A 134 7.31 -10.84 10.01
C LYS A 134 7.25 -9.70 9.00
N SER A 135 8.32 -8.90 8.87
CA SER A 135 8.40 -7.88 7.82
C SER A 135 8.63 -8.60 6.48
N PRO A 136 7.91 -8.24 5.40
CA PRO A 136 8.07 -8.89 4.11
C PRO A 136 9.55 -8.83 3.72
N SER A 137 10.14 -9.98 3.40
CA SER A 137 11.60 -10.24 3.34
C SER A 137 12.45 -9.31 2.46
N ARG A 138 11.85 -8.33 1.77
CA ARG A 138 12.44 -7.31 0.89
C ARG A 138 12.46 -5.91 1.49
N VAL A 139 11.81 -5.72 2.65
CA VAL A 139 11.75 -4.46 3.37
C VAL A 139 12.84 -4.46 4.44
N ALA A 140 13.69 -3.44 4.42
CA ALA A 140 14.68 -3.18 5.47
C ALA A 140 14.29 -1.90 6.20
N VAL A 141 14.22 -1.96 7.53
CA VAL A 141 13.96 -0.80 8.38
C VAL A 141 15.29 -0.24 8.87
N TYR A 142 15.49 1.07 8.72
CA TYR A 142 16.65 1.76 9.25
C TYR A 142 16.58 1.83 10.79
N ARG A 143 17.66 1.44 11.45
CA ARG A 143 17.78 1.45 12.93
C ARG A 143 18.98 2.28 13.44
N GLY A 144 19.60 3.09 12.57
CA GLY A 144 20.75 3.92 12.91
C GLY A 144 20.35 5.31 13.42
N ILE A 145 21.37 6.15 13.61
CA ILE A 145 21.21 7.57 13.97
C ILE A 145 20.58 8.38 12.83
N ALA A 146 19.73 9.34 13.20
CA ALA A 146 19.05 10.24 12.26
C ALA A 146 20.00 11.37 11.78
N LEU A 147 20.94 11.02 10.90
CA LEU A 147 21.85 11.95 10.22
C LEU A 147 21.66 11.85 8.70
N ALA A 148 21.69 12.98 7.99
CA ALA A 148 21.48 13.01 6.54
C ALA A 148 22.50 12.14 5.77
N ASP A 149 23.78 12.17 6.15
CA ASP A 149 24.82 11.37 5.52
C ASP A 149 24.62 9.88 5.76
N ALA A 150 24.33 9.48 7.00
CA ALA A 150 24.08 8.09 7.35
C ALA A 150 22.86 7.52 6.60
N LEU A 151 21.80 8.32 6.48
CA LEU A 151 20.60 7.94 5.72
C LEU A 151 20.90 7.80 4.23
N ARG A 152 21.65 8.74 3.64
CA ARG A 152 22.08 8.67 2.24
C ARG A 152 22.95 7.45 1.98
N ASP A 153 23.95 7.21 2.81
CA ASP A 153 24.89 6.13 2.60
C ASP A 153 24.19 4.77 2.74
N TRP A 154 23.23 4.69 3.67
CA TRP A 154 22.36 3.53 3.82
C TRP A 154 21.45 3.30 2.59
N THR A 155 20.79 4.34 2.06
CA THR A 155 19.95 4.20 0.85
C THR A 155 20.78 3.83 -0.38
N VAL A 156 21.98 4.40 -0.52
CA VAL A 156 22.92 4.06 -1.60
C VAL A 156 23.38 2.60 -1.49
N ALA A 157 23.76 2.15 -0.29
CA ALA A 157 24.21 0.78 -0.07
C ALA A 157 23.11 -0.23 -0.44
N LEU A 158 21.88 -0.02 0.06
CA LEU A 158 20.77 -0.92 -0.24
C LEU A 158 20.37 -0.90 -1.71
N HIS A 159 20.43 0.26 -2.36
CA HIS A 159 20.18 0.34 -3.79
C HIS A 159 21.21 -0.45 -4.61
N ARG A 160 22.50 -0.37 -4.25
CA ARG A 160 23.55 -1.20 -4.88
C ARG A 160 23.32 -2.69 -4.67
N VAL A 161 22.90 -3.08 -3.46
CA VAL A 161 22.51 -4.48 -3.18
C VAL A 161 21.33 -4.91 -4.06
N SER A 162 20.32 -4.06 -4.22
CA SER A 162 19.17 -4.34 -5.08
C SER A 162 19.55 -4.48 -6.56
N GLU A 163 20.44 -3.63 -7.07
CA GLU A 163 20.98 -3.74 -8.43
C GLU A 163 21.76 -5.05 -8.62
N LEU A 164 22.60 -5.42 -7.65
CA LEU A 164 23.30 -6.71 -7.70
C LEU A 164 22.32 -7.88 -7.69
N GLN A 165 21.23 -7.79 -6.91
CA GLN A 165 20.16 -8.79 -6.91
C GLN A 165 19.42 -8.90 -8.24
N ARG A 166 19.20 -7.77 -8.95
CA ARG A 166 18.64 -7.76 -10.30
C ARG A 166 19.56 -8.43 -11.32
N LEU A 167 20.87 -8.18 -11.22
CA LEU A 167 21.86 -8.84 -12.08
C LEU A 167 21.93 -10.34 -11.80
N TRP A 168 21.97 -10.73 -10.52
CA TRP A 168 21.97 -12.14 -10.12
C TRP A 168 20.69 -12.88 -10.49
N SER A 169 19.53 -12.24 -10.40
CA SER A 169 18.27 -12.83 -10.84
C SER A 169 18.21 -12.98 -12.35
N GLY A 170 18.79 -12.04 -13.11
CA GLY A 170 18.96 -12.17 -14.57
C GLY A 170 19.89 -13.32 -14.94
N PHE A 171 21.03 -13.43 -14.28
CA PHE A 171 21.97 -14.54 -14.48
C PHE A 171 21.35 -15.90 -14.14
N ARG A 172 20.62 -16.01 -13.02
CA ARG A 172 19.92 -17.26 -12.65
C ARG A 172 18.79 -17.62 -13.61
N GLN A 173 18.11 -16.63 -14.20
CA GLN A 173 17.13 -16.86 -15.27
C GLN A 173 17.82 -17.43 -16.52
N ILE A 174 18.97 -16.89 -16.93
CA ILE A 174 19.76 -17.42 -18.06
C ILE A 174 20.19 -18.87 -17.79
N LEU A 175 20.58 -19.19 -16.55
CA LEU A 175 20.92 -20.55 -16.14
C LEU A 175 19.70 -21.47 -15.93
N GLY A 176 18.47 -21.02 -16.19
CA GLY A 176 17.25 -21.81 -16.02
C GLY A 176 16.92 -22.17 -14.57
N ARG A 177 17.59 -21.57 -13.58
CA ARG A 177 17.42 -21.86 -12.15
C ARG A 177 16.34 -21.02 -11.48
N GLU A 178 15.80 -20.01 -12.15
CA GLU A 178 14.83 -19.08 -11.58
C GLU A 178 13.81 -18.63 -12.63
N ARG A 179 12.51 -18.68 -12.30
CA ARG A 179 11.41 -18.28 -13.20
C ARG A 179 11.38 -16.76 -13.37
N SER A 180 11.08 -16.27 -14.57
CA SER A 180 11.11 -14.81 -14.83
C SER A 180 10.00 -14.07 -14.06
N PRO A 181 10.23 -12.84 -13.59
CA PRO A 181 9.20 -12.06 -12.89
C PRO A 181 7.91 -11.87 -13.71
N GLN A 182 8.03 -11.74 -15.03
CA GLN A 182 6.88 -11.62 -15.94
C GLN A 182 6.04 -12.90 -15.99
N SER A 183 6.66 -14.08 -15.90
CA SER A 183 5.91 -15.34 -15.88
C SER A 183 5.00 -15.43 -14.65
N VAL A 184 5.46 -14.94 -13.49
CA VAL A 184 4.67 -14.91 -12.25
C VAL A 184 3.53 -13.90 -12.33
N GLU A 185 3.78 -12.72 -12.92
CA GLU A 185 2.75 -11.69 -13.12
C GLU A 185 1.64 -12.17 -14.06
N VAL A 186 2.03 -12.79 -15.18
CA VAL A 186 1.09 -13.38 -16.14
C VAL A 186 0.32 -14.53 -15.50
N GLU A 187 0.94 -15.34 -14.66
CA GLU A 187 0.30 -16.43 -13.94
C GLU A 187 -0.73 -15.91 -12.92
N ALA A 188 -0.38 -14.86 -12.16
CA ALA A 188 -1.32 -14.20 -11.23
C ALA A 188 -2.51 -13.55 -11.96
N LEU A 189 -2.28 -12.85 -13.07
CA LEU A 189 -3.34 -12.28 -13.90
C LEU A 189 -4.25 -13.37 -14.50
N ARG A 190 -3.67 -14.49 -14.93
CA ARG A 190 -4.44 -15.65 -15.40
C ARG A 190 -5.27 -16.27 -14.30
N GLU A 191 -4.78 -16.34 -13.07
CA GLU A 191 -5.57 -16.78 -11.91
C GLU A 191 -6.71 -15.82 -11.57
N GLU A 192 -6.45 -14.53 -11.60
CA GLU A 192 -7.49 -13.51 -11.37
C GLU A 192 -8.58 -13.58 -12.45
N LEU A 193 -8.19 -13.73 -13.72
CA LEU A 193 -9.13 -13.92 -14.82
C LEU A 193 -9.97 -15.20 -14.62
N ARG A 194 -9.32 -16.33 -14.28
CA ARG A 194 -10.01 -17.60 -13.98
C ARG A 194 -11.02 -17.45 -12.84
N ARG A 195 -10.71 -16.65 -11.82
CA ARG A 195 -11.64 -16.37 -10.71
C ARG A 195 -12.85 -15.59 -11.18
N ARG A 196 -12.66 -14.54 -11.98
CA ARG A 196 -13.75 -13.75 -12.54
C ARG A 196 -14.66 -14.58 -13.44
N ASP A 197 -14.06 -15.42 -14.29
CA ASP A 197 -14.82 -16.33 -15.17
C ASP A 197 -15.66 -17.34 -14.35
N ALA A 198 -15.11 -17.87 -13.25
CA ALA A 198 -15.83 -18.76 -12.35
C ALA A 198 -16.99 -18.06 -11.61
N GLU A 199 -16.78 -16.82 -11.17
CA GLU A 199 -17.84 -16.00 -10.57
C GLU A 199 -18.98 -15.74 -11.56
N ASP A 200 -18.65 -15.46 -12.82
CA ASP A 200 -19.65 -15.24 -13.87
C ASP A 200 -20.39 -16.53 -14.25
N GLN A 201 -19.71 -17.67 -14.28
CA GLN A 201 -20.34 -18.98 -14.44
C GLN A 201 -21.32 -19.27 -13.29
N ASN A 202 -20.92 -19.04 -12.04
CA ASN A 202 -21.79 -19.22 -10.89
C ASN A 202 -23.03 -18.33 -10.96
N ARG A 203 -22.87 -17.05 -11.33
CA ARG A 203 -24.02 -16.14 -11.53
C ARG A 203 -25.00 -16.63 -12.60
N ARG A 204 -24.50 -17.19 -13.71
CA ARG A 204 -25.36 -17.77 -14.77
C ARG A 204 -26.12 -19.00 -14.27
N LEU A 205 -25.46 -19.87 -13.50
CA LEU A 205 -26.08 -21.05 -12.92
C LEU A 205 -27.17 -20.65 -11.92
N GLU A 206 -26.90 -19.69 -11.04
CA GLU A 206 -27.90 -19.17 -10.09
C GLU A 206 -29.12 -18.57 -10.80
N ALA A 207 -28.90 -17.77 -11.85
CA ALA A 207 -30.00 -17.23 -12.66
C ALA A 207 -30.84 -18.33 -13.32
N SER A 208 -30.20 -19.42 -13.75
CA SER A 208 -30.87 -20.57 -14.36
C SER A 208 -31.68 -21.37 -13.32
N ILE A 209 -31.12 -21.57 -12.12
CA ILE A 209 -31.80 -22.20 -10.98
C ILE A 209 -33.02 -21.37 -10.57
N GLN A 210 -32.90 -20.05 -10.50
CA GLN A 210 -34.04 -19.17 -10.19
C GLN A 210 -35.15 -19.27 -11.23
N LYS A 211 -34.81 -19.27 -12.53
CA LYS A 211 -35.79 -19.47 -13.61
C LYS A 211 -36.51 -20.81 -13.50
N MET A 212 -35.78 -21.89 -13.17
CA MET A 212 -36.38 -23.21 -12.97
C MET A 212 -37.32 -23.24 -11.76
N ARG A 213 -36.92 -22.60 -10.65
CA ARG A 213 -37.78 -22.47 -9.46
C ARG A 213 -39.06 -21.69 -9.75
N ALA A 214 -39.00 -20.61 -10.53
CA ALA A 214 -40.18 -19.85 -10.94
C ALA A 214 -41.14 -20.72 -11.77
N LYS A 215 -40.63 -21.41 -12.81
CA LYS A 215 -41.44 -22.33 -13.62
C LYS A 215 -42.10 -23.44 -12.81
N LEU A 216 -41.39 -23.99 -11.82
CA LEU A 216 -41.95 -25.01 -10.93
C LEU A 216 -43.05 -24.45 -10.01
N ALA A 217 -42.92 -23.20 -9.56
CA ALA A 217 -43.95 -22.53 -8.78
C ALA A 217 -45.21 -22.25 -9.63
N ASP A 218 -45.03 -21.77 -10.86
CA ASP A 218 -46.14 -21.51 -11.80
C ASP A 218 -46.90 -22.81 -12.12
N ALA A 219 -46.17 -23.89 -12.46
CA ALA A 219 -46.77 -25.21 -12.71
C ALA A 219 -47.41 -25.84 -11.44
N GLY A 220 -46.98 -25.43 -10.25
CA GLY A 220 -47.65 -25.77 -8.99
C GLY A 220 -48.96 -25.01 -8.80
N ALA A 221 -48.97 -23.71 -9.12
CA ALA A 221 -50.15 -22.85 -9.05
C ALA A 221 -51.24 -23.29 -10.04
N GLU A 222 -50.87 -23.63 -11.27
CA GLU A 222 -51.79 -24.16 -12.29
C GLU A 222 -52.46 -25.47 -11.83
N ARG A 223 -51.68 -26.45 -11.33
CA ARG A 223 -52.23 -27.71 -10.81
C ARG A 223 -53.18 -27.51 -9.62
N ASN A 224 -52.86 -26.60 -8.71
CA ASN A 224 -53.73 -26.28 -7.57
C ASN A 224 -55.02 -25.57 -8.02
N ALA A 225 -54.95 -24.73 -9.05
CA ALA A 225 -56.12 -24.07 -9.64
C ALA A 225 -57.05 -25.06 -10.35
N GLU A 226 -56.52 -26.09 -11.01
CA GLU A 226 -57.32 -27.15 -11.65
C GLU A 226 -57.97 -28.13 -10.64
N ALA A 227 -57.34 -28.35 -9.48
CA ALA A 227 -57.88 -29.20 -8.41
C ALA A 227 -59.03 -28.55 -7.62
N SER A 228 -59.15 -27.22 -7.62
CA SER A 228 -60.18 -26.47 -6.90
C SER A 228 -61.61 -26.60 -7.48
N PRO A 229 -61.86 -26.49 -8.81
CA PRO A 229 -63.21 -26.60 -9.36
C PRO A 229 -63.76 -28.04 -9.42
N THR A 230 -62.91 -29.06 -9.30
CA THR A 230 -63.33 -30.47 -9.33
C THR A 230 -63.85 -30.97 -7.98
N ALA A 231 -63.36 -30.44 -6.85
CA ALA A 231 -63.91 -30.78 -5.53
C ALA A 231 -65.33 -30.23 -5.30
N ALA A 232 -65.69 -29.09 -5.92
CA ALA A 232 -67.02 -28.51 -5.81
C ALA A 232 -68.10 -29.24 -6.63
N LYS A 233 -67.71 -30.08 -7.62
CA LYS A 233 -68.63 -30.86 -8.46
C LYS A 233 -68.91 -32.28 -7.96
N ALA A 234 -68.24 -32.72 -6.89
CA ALA A 234 -68.43 -34.04 -6.28
C ALA A 234 -69.27 -34.00 -4.98
N ALA A 235 -69.77 -32.83 -4.57
CA ALA A 235 -70.54 -32.63 -3.34
C ALA A 235 -72.01 -32.18 -3.58
N ALA A 236 -72.53 -32.31 -4.80
CA ALA A 236 -73.93 -32.13 -5.16
C ALA A 236 -74.50 -33.46 -5.66
#